data_AF-A0A9W6X7E1-F1
#
_entry.id   AF-A0A9W6X7E1-F1
#
_cell.length_a   1.000
_cell.length_b   1.000
_cell.length_c   1.000
_cell.angle_alpha   90.00
_cell.angle_beta   90.00
_cell.angle_gamma   90.00
#
_symmetry.space_group_name_H-M   'P 1'
#
loop_
_entity.id
_entity.type
_entity.pdbx_description
1 polymer ?
#
loop_
_entity_poly.entity_id
_entity_poly.type
_entity_poly.pdbx_seq_one_letter_code
_entity_poly.pdbx_strand_id
1 'polypeptide(L)'
;MNLRAAIVAVLAAFAGVQAAVIDHDQVVPFPQPTPNTTIQAAAVKFKPQIYINNGCHPYPAVDEEGNTSGGLKPTGSQSAGCKGSGYGSQIYGRAVEYEGVYAFMYSWYMPKDETLDGQGHRHDWENCVVWLDSLDDPTIVALSASYHSTYLYYYPPDSDYLDGNSAKIEYSTSWVILDHSLSATSTAGETQDLIMWDQLTDAARTALEDTDFGSANVPFKEANFATKVANAVAKDPRCFRFIACWMSKDPTIPAESLIGTSVLLIYESTWPLNHEPNATKKGGEYQPLVMWDQLPDEARHSLSTTDFGGALMAMADFYLSGKLDKA
;
A
#
# COMPACT_ATOMS: atom_id res chain seq x y z
N MET A 1 22.02 71.34 -18.88
CA MET A 1 22.37 70.69 -17.61
C MET A 1 21.57 69.39 -17.52
N ASN A 2 22.22 68.26 -17.74
CA ASN A 2 21.63 66.93 -17.64
C ASN A 2 21.88 66.41 -16.21
N LEU A 3 20.84 66.17 -15.42
CA LEU A 3 20.97 65.36 -14.21
C LEU A 3 20.10 64.11 -14.36
N ARG A 4 20.79 62.98 -14.46
CA ARG A 4 20.26 61.62 -14.59
C ARG A 4 19.71 61.20 -13.23
N ALA A 5 18.46 60.73 -13.17
CA ALA A 5 17.91 60.05 -12.00
C ALA A 5 18.58 58.68 -11.86
N ALA A 6 19.15 58.40 -10.68
CA ALA A 6 19.73 57.12 -10.34
C ALA A 6 18.61 56.16 -9.90
N ILE A 7 18.48 55.01 -10.56
CA ILE A 7 17.62 53.91 -10.13
C ILE A 7 18.44 53.05 -9.16
N VAL A 8 18.00 52.96 -7.90
CA VAL A 8 18.53 52.03 -6.92
C VAL A 8 17.82 50.69 -7.11
N ALA A 9 18.52 49.70 -7.65
CA ALA A 9 18.03 48.32 -7.70
C ALA A 9 18.30 47.65 -6.35
N VAL A 10 17.25 47.34 -5.60
CA VAL A 10 17.34 46.49 -4.40
C VAL A 10 17.38 45.03 -4.88
N LEU A 11 18.56 44.43 -4.86
CA LEU A 11 18.72 42.98 -5.02
C LEU A 11 18.39 42.31 -3.69
N ALA A 12 17.20 41.72 -3.59
CA ALA A 12 16.88 40.79 -2.52
C ALA A 12 17.67 39.50 -2.77
N ALA A 13 18.71 39.26 -1.96
CA ALA A 13 19.40 37.98 -1.95
C ALA A 13 18.50 36.95 -1.24
N PHE A 14 17.82 36.10 -2.01
CA PHE A 14 17.24 34.88 -1.48
C PHE A 14 18.39 33.93 -1.12
N ALA A 15 18.77 33.90 0.15
CA ALA A 15 19.55 32.79 0.68
C ALA A 15 18.61 31.57 0.71
N GLY A 16 18.65 30.75 -0.34
CA GLY A 16 18.02 29.43 -0.29
C GLY A 16 18.74 28.63 0.79
N VAL A 17 18.06 28.32 1.88
CA VAL A 17 18.52 27.29 2.81
C VAL A 17 18.46 25.99 2.02
N GLN A 18 19.63 25.43 1.69
CA GLN A 18 19.70 24.12 1.08
C GLN A 18 19.32 23.10 2.15
N ALA A 19 18.24 22.36 1.94
CA ALA A 19 17.86 21.21 2.77
C ALA A 19 19.08 20.30 2.99
N ALA A 20 19.38 19.97 4.25
CA ALA A 20 20.49 19.10 4.61
C ALA A 20 20.02 17.66 4.85
N VAL A 21 20.93 16.70 4.66
CA VAL A 21 20.75 15.34 5.19
C VAL A 21 21.35 15.33 6.60
N ILE A 22 20.53 15.03 7.61
CA ILE A 22 20.91 15.06 9.03
C ILE A 22 20.81 13.67 9.66
N ASP A 23 21.36 13.50 10.86
CA ASP A 23 21.29 12.21 11.58
C ASP A 23 19.82 11.82 11.82
N HIS A 24 19.53 10.51 11.75
CA HIS A 24 18.14 10.01 11.74
C HIS A 24 17.38 10.31 13.02
N ASP A 25 18.08 10.55 14.13
CA ASP A 25 17.53 10.89 15.44
C ASP A 25 17.53 12.40 15.74
N GLN A 26 17.93 13.23 14.77
CA GLN A 26 17.92 14.70 14.87
C GLN A 26 16.77 15.35 14.09
N VAL A 27 16.04 14.58 13.26
CA VAL A 27 14.86 15.08 12.57
C VAL A 27 13.75 15.33 13.58
N VAL A 28 13.24 16.55 13.64
CA VAL A 28 12.13 16.93 14.52
C VAL A 28 10.81 16.66 13.79
N PRO A 29 9.88 15.88 14.39
CA PRO A 29 8.59 15.61 13.76
C PRO A 29 7.68 16.84 13.79
N PHE A 30 6.73 16.87 12.87
CA PHE A 30 5.62 17.79 12.88
C PHE A 30 4.61 17.36 13.96
N PRO A 31 4.19 18.27 14.86
CA PRO A 31 3.06 18.00 15.74
C PRO A 31 1.80 17.82 14.91
N GLN A 32 0.89 16.94 15.31
CA GLN A 32 -0.37 16.74 14.60
C GLN A 32 -1.22 18.04 14.62
N PRO A 33 -1.46 18.70 13.47
CA PRO A 33 -2.24 19.93 13.44
C PRO A 33 -3.71 19.67 13.75
N THR A 34 -4.43 20.70 14.21
CA THR A 34 -5.90 20.62 14.29
C THR A 34 -6.49 20.60 12.86
N PRO A 35 -7.33 19.61 12.50
CA PRO A 35 -7.94 19.55 11.18
C PRO A 35 -8.79 20.77 10.86
N ASN A 36 -8.66 21.31 9.64
CA ASN A 36 -9.48 22.42 9.15
C ASN A 36 -10.28 22.11 7.87
N THR A 37 -10.16 20.89 7.33
CA THR A 37 -10.97 20.37 6.22
C THR A 37 -11.61 19.03 6.58
N THR A 38 -12.66 18.65 5.85
CA THR A 38 -13.31 17.33 6.00
C THR A 38 -12.34 16.18 5.77
N ILE A 39 -11.45 16.30 4.78
CA ILE A 39 -10.41 15.31 4.48
C ILE A 39 -9.45 15.16 5.66
N GLN A 40 -8.93 16.26 6.22
CA GLN A 40 -8.02 16.19 7.37
C GLN A 40 -8.72 15.60 8.61
N ALA A 41 -10.00 15.95 8.82
CA ALA A 41 -10.78 15.41 9.92
C ALA A 41 -11.02 13.89 9.78
N ALA A 42 -11.32 13.43 8.57
CA ALA A 42 -11.42 12.01 8.25
C ALA A 42 -10.05 11.32 8.43
N ALA A 43 -8.96 11.93 7.96
CA ALA A 43 -7.63 11.34 8.10
C ALA A 43 -7.21 11.15 9.56
N VAL A 44 -7.55 12.08 10.45
CA VAL A 44 -7.32 11.91 11.89
C VAL A 44 -8.25 10.85 12.48
N LYS A 45 -9.54 10.81 12.07
CA LYS A 45 -10.53 9.84 12.56
C LYS A 45 -10.18 8.39 12.18
N PHE A 46 -9.65 8.18 10.99
CA PHE A 46 -9.31 6.86 10.42
C PHE A 46 -7.81 6.56 10.43
N LYS A 47 -7.06 7.27 11.27
CA LYS A 47 -5.63 7.06 11.42
C LYS A 47 -5.36 5.63 11.91
N PRO A 48 -4.51 4.86 11.23
CA PRO A 48 -4.22 3.47 11.61
C PRO A 48 -3.29 3.39 12.83
N GLN A 49 -3.31 2.22 13.46
CA GLN A 49 -2.31 1.75 14.40
C GLN A 49 -1.25 0.93 13.66
N ILE A 50 -0.01 1.00 14.12
CA ILE A 50 1.07 0.14 13.62
C ILE A 50 1.67 -0.68 14.76
N TYR A 51 1.65 -2.00 14.62
CA TYR A 51 2.32 -2.95 15.50
C TYR A 51 3.68 -3.33 14.90
N ILE A 52 4.75 -3.00 15.61
CA ILE A 52 6.12 -3.33 15.19
C ILE A 52 6.46 -4.71 15.75
N ASN A 53 6.35 -5.75 14.93
CA ASN A 53 6.67 -7.11 15.33
C ASN A 53 8.19 -7.33 15.41
N ASN A 54 8.92 -6.77 14.44
CA ASN A 54 10.37 -6.73 14.38
C ASN A 54 10.85 -5.50 13.57
N GLY A 55 12.16 -5.30 13.48
CA GLY A 55 12.74 -4.14 12.80
C GLY A 55 12.69 -2.81 13.57
N CYS A 56 12.71 -1.72 12.84
CA CYS A 56 12.71 -0.36 13.38
C CYS A 56 11.29 0.13 13.71
N HIS A 57 11.20 1.00 14.71
CA HIS A 57 10.00 1.83 14.90
C HIS A 57 9.97 2.97 13.86
N PRO A 58 8.82 3.62 13.63
CA PRO A 58 8.75 4.76 12.71
C PRO A 58 9.48 5.99 13.25
N TYR A 59 10.10 6.75 12.34
CA TYR A 59 10.82 8.00 12.60
C TYR A 59 10.32 9.12 11.67
N PRO A 60 10.49 10.39 12.03
CA PRO A 60 10.33 11.48 11.08
C PRO A 60 11.42 11.41 10.00
N ALA A 61 10.99 11.48 8.74
CA ALA A 61 11.86 11.45 7.57
C ALA A 61 12.30 12.85 7.12
N VAL A 62 11.53 13.89 7.48
CA VAL A 62 11.76 15.28 7.09
C VAL A 62 11.26 16.22 8.20
N ASP A 63 11.95 17.34 8.41
CA ASP A 63 11.56 18.41 9.36
C ASP A 63 10.94 19.63 8.64
N GLU A 64 10.59 20.68 9.41
CA GLU A 64 9.92 21.89 8.92
C GLU A 64 10.78 22.67 7.90
N GLU A 65 12.10 22.68 8.08
CA GLU A 65 13.08 23.31 7.20
C GLU A 65 13.41 22.47 5.96
N GLY A 66 12.88 21.26 5.86
CA GLY A 66 13.10 20.34 4.76
C GLY A 66 14.39 19.52 4.88
N ASN A 67 15.05 19.49 6.05
CA ASN A 67 16.16 18.55 6.26
C ASN A 67 15.61 17.13 6.28
N THR A 68 16.31 16.19 5.66
CA THR A 68 15.89 14.78 5.58
C THR A 68 16.75 13.86 6.42
N SER A 69 16.13 12.78 6.89
CA SER A 69 16.78 11.75 7.67
C SER A 69 17.81 11.01 6.82
N GLY A 70 19.07 11.03 7.27
CA GLY A 70 20.16 10.25 6.72
C GLY A 70 20.02 8.74 6.95
N GLY A 71 19.01 8.29 7.70
CA GLY A 71 18.76 6.87 7.98
C GLY A 71 19.88 6.18 8.73
N LEU A 72 19.82 4.86 8.79
CA LEU A 72 20.82 4.01 9.42
C LEU A 72 21.43 3.03 8.42
N LYS A 73 22.71 2.71 8.62
CA LYS A 73 23.32 1.59 7.90
C LYS A 73 22.69 0.28 8.41
N PRO A 74 22.33 -0.68 7.55
CA PRO A 74 21.88 -2.01 7.97
C PRO A 74 23.07 -2.77 8.55
N THR A 75 23.32 -2.54 9.83
CA THR A 75 24.31 -3.25 10.64
C THR A 75 23.79 -3.38 12.06
N GLY A 76 24.22 -4.45 12.74
CA GLY A 76 23.78 -4.83 14.07
C GLY A 76 22.50 -5.67 14.03
N SER A 77 21.71 -5.62 15.11
CA SER A 77 20.38 -6.23 15.10
C SER A 77 19.40 -5.40 14.27
N GLN A 78 18.33 -6.02 13.80
CA GLN A 78 17.27 -5.38 13.01
C GLN A 78 16.76 -4.05 13.60
N SER A 79 16.65 -3.96 14.94
CA SER A 79 16.20 -2.76 15.67
C SER A 79 17.33 -1.91 16.27
N ALA A 80 18.60 -2.21 15.98
CA ALA A 80 19.73 -1.48 16.58
C ALA A 80 19.74 -0.02 16.12
N GLY A 81 19.69 0.90 17.08
CA GLY A 81 19.70 2.35 16.84
C GLY A 81 18.37 2.95 16.38
N CYS A 82 17.30 2.15 16.25
CA CYS A 82 16.01 2.59 15.69
C CYS A 82 14.77 2.16 16.51
N LYS A 83 14.86 2.16 17.84
CA LYS A 83 13.73 1.85 18.75
C LYS A 83 12.89 3.06 19.17
N GLY A 84 13.13 4.22 18.56
CA GLY A 84 12.44 5.49 18.85
C GLY A 84 13.41 6.67 18.87
N SER A 85 12.98 7.81 18.31
CA SER A 85 13.72 9.07 18.39
C SER A 85 13.47 9.77 19.72
N GLY A 86 14.45 10.56 20.18
CA GLY A 86 14.26 11.46 21.33
C GLY A 86 13.19 12.54 21.09
N TYR A 87 12.86 12.82 19.82
CA TYR A 87 11.83 13.79 19.44
C TYR A 87 10.45 13.16 19.19
N GLY A 88 10.33 11.82 19.18
CA GLY A 88 9.09 11.11 18.90
C GLY A 88 9.06 10.44 17.53
N SER A 89 7.85 10.17 17.03
CA SER A 89 7.62 9.41 15.80
C SER A 89 6.70 10.20 14.86
N GLN A 90 6.48 9.70 13.64
CA GLN A 90 5.63 10.37 12.64
C GLN A 90 4.89 9.35 11.78
N ILE A 91 3.65 9.70 11.41
CA ILE A 91 2.92 9.10 10.30
C ILE A 91 2.57 10.21 9.30
N TYR A 92 2.77 9.93 8.00
CA TYR A 92 2.46 10.85 6.91
C TYR A 92 1.17 10.44 6.22
N GLY A 93 0.34 11.39 5.82
CA GLY A 93 -0.93 11.10 5.17
C GLY A 93 -1.14 11.85 3.85
N ARG A 94 -1.79 11.21 2.88
CA ARG A 94 -2.28 11.88 1.67
C ARG A 94 -3.55 11.20 1.20
N ALA A 95 -4.53 12.00 0.79
CA ALA A 95 -5.84 11.50 0.39
C ALA A 95 -6.26 11.99 -0.99
N VAL A 96 -7.07 11.18 -1.67
CA VAL A 96 -7.66 11.52 -2.95
C VAL A 96 -8.98 10.78 -3.12
N GLU A 97 -9.94 11.41 -3.79
CA GLU A 97 -11.08 10.67 -4.33
C GLU A 97 -10.59 9.85 -5.53
N TYR A 98 -10.79 8.54 -5.46
CA TYR A 98 -10.38 7.62 -6.50
C TYR A 98 -11.59 6.76 -6.84
N GLU A 99 -12.11 6.95 -8.06
CA GLU A 99 -13.15 6.08 -8.61
C GLU A 99 -14.44 6.00 -7.76
N GLY A 100 -14.81 7.11 -7.10
CA GLY A 100 -16.05 7.25 -6.31
C GLY A 100 -15.94 6.80 -4.86
N VAL A 101 -14.75 6.38 -4.42
CA VAL A 101 -14.38 6.17 -3.02
C VAL A 101 -13.22 7.08 -2.64
N TYR A 102 -12.88 7.16 -1.36
CA TYR A 102 -11.79 8.00 -0.88
C TYR A 102 -10.62 7.13 -0.40
N ALA A 103 -9.48 7.29 -1.05
CA ALA A 103 -8.23 6.65 -0.67
C ALA A 103 -7.51 7.53 0.36
N PHE A 104 -7.31 7.02 1.58
CA PHE A 104 -6.46 7.64 2.59
C PHE A 104 -5.18 6.82 2.73
N MET A 105 -4.11 7.26 2.07
CA MET A 105 -2.79 6.66 2.20
C MET A 105 -2.12 7.19 3.46
N TYR A 106 -1.70 6.28 4.32
CA TYR A 106 -0.85 6.55 5.48
C TYR A 106 0.48 5.86 5.30
N SER A 107 1.57 6.54 5.63
CA SER A 107 2.92 6.05 5.38
C SER A 107 3.84 6.33 6.55
N TRP A 108 4.75 5.38 6.78
CA TRP A 108 5.77 5.43 7.81
C TRP A 108 7.14 5.33 7.19
N TYR A 109 8.09 6.02 7.80
CA TYR A 109 9.50 5.93 7.48
C TYR A 109 10.24 5.21 8.60
N MET A 110 11.07 4.25 8.24
CA MET A 110 11.99 3.58 9.15
C MET A 110 13.43 3.90 8.74
N PRO A 111 14.37 4.15 9.68
CA PRO A 111 15.74 4.54 9.32
C PRO A 111 16.50 3.49 8.50
N LYS A 112 16.15 2.21 8.62
CA LYS A 112 16.70 1.09 7.86
C LYS A 112 15.68 -0.04 7.77
N ASP A 113 15.83 -0.86 6.74
CA ASP A 113 15.28 -2.21 6.66
C ASP A 113 16.45 -3.19 6.81
N GLU A 114 16.37 -4.10 7.78
CA GLU A 114 17.42 -5.09 8.00
C GLU A 114 16.82 -6.41 8.47
N THR A 115 17.06 -7.47 7.70
CA THR A 115 16.59 -8.83 8.03
C THR A 115 17.64 -9.59 8.84
N LEU A 116 18.92 -9.42 8.51
CA LEU A 116 20.09 -9.93 9.22
C LEU A 116 21.20 -8.88 9.21
N ASP A 117 22.18 -8.99 10.12
CA ASP A 117 23.31 -8.06 10.20
C ASP A 117 23.99 -7.90 8.83
N GLY A 118 23.94 -6.69 8.27
CA GLY A 118 24.53 -6.38 6.95
C GLY A 118 23.63 -6.69 5.75
N GLN A 119 22.45 -7.27 5.95
CA GLN A 119 21.51 -7.70 4.91
C GLN A 119 20.22 -6.88 4.98
N GLY A 120 20.04 -5.99 4.00
CA GLY A 120 18.91 -5.07 3.90
C GLY A 120 19.38 -3.75 3.29
N HIS A 121 18.69 -2.65 3.61
CA HIS A 121 19.02 -1.33 3.09
C HIS A 121 18.84 -0.20 4.11
N ARG A 122 19.55 0.89 3.86
CA ARG A 122 19.30 2.16 4.54
C ARG A 122 17.97 2.72 4.04
N HIS A 123 17.21 3.32 4.95
CA HIS A 123 15.86 3.83 4.73
C HIS A 123 14.84 2.73 4.47
N ASP A 124 13.61 2.98 4.86
CA ASP A 124 12.47 2.18 4.48
C ASP A 124 11.22 3.06 4.50
N TRP A 125 10.32 2.82 3.55
CA TRP A 125 9.10 3.59 3.33
C TRP A 125 7.96 2.63 3.04
N GLU A 126 7.10 2.45 4.03
CA GLU A 126 5.94 1.59 3.95
C GLU A 126 4.66 2.42 3.98
N ASN A 127 3.57 1.90 3.41
CA ASN A 127 2.27 2.57 3.43
C ASN A 127 1.08 1.61 3.41
N CYS A 128 0.02 2.01 4.08
CA CYS A 128 -1.29 1.41 3.89
C CYS A 128 -2.28 2.41 3.29
N VAL A 129 -3.31 1.92 2.62
CA VAL A 129 -4.42 2.73 2.12
C VAL A 129 -5.69 2.25 2.81
N VAL A 130 -6.33 3.15 3.56
CA VAL A 130 -7.67 2.95 4.12
C VAL A 130 -8.67 3.54 3.14
N TRP A 131 -9.59 2.72 2.65
CA TRP A 131 -10.59 3.12 1.66
C TRP A 131 -11.91 3.43 2.35
N LEU A 132 -12.40 4.65 2.19
CA LEU A 132 -13.67 5.10 2.74
C LEU A 132 -14.72 5.23 1.63
N ASP A 133 -15.95 4.83 1.93
CA ASP A 133 -17.10 4.90 1.02
C ASP A 133 -17.58 6.34 0.77
N SER A 134 -17.50 7.21 1.78
CA SER A 134 -17.96 8.59 1.74
C SER A 134 -17.15 9.46 2.72
N LEU A 135 -17.43 10.77 2.76
CA LEU A 135 -16.90 11.69 3.78
C LEU A 135 -17.95 12.21 4.77
N ASP A 136 -19.24 12.02 4.48
CA ASP A 136 -20.33 12.49 5.34
C ASP A 136 -20.63 11.52 6.49
N ASP A 137 -20.67 10.21 6.18
CA ASP A 137 -20.76 9.12 7.16
C ASP A 137 -19.79 7.99 6.78
N PRO A 138 -18.48 8.22 6.93
CA PRO A 138 -17.45 7.36 6.40
C PRO A 138 -17.43 5.98 7.07
N THR A 139 -17.37 4.93 6.26
CA THR A 139 -17.11 3.53 6.65
C THR A 139 -15.88 3.02 5.92
N ILE A 140 -15.02 2.26 6.62
CA ILE A 140 -13.91 1.54 5.99
C ILE A 140 -14.47 0.39 5.15
N VAL A 141 -14.30 0.46 3.83
CA VAL A 141 -14.75 -0.58 2.91
C VAL A 141 -13.63 -1.52 2.49
N ALA A 142 -12.39 -1.03 2.47
CA ALA A 142 -11.21 -1.81 2.11
C ALA A 142 -9.98 -1.31 2.88
N LEU A 143 -9.00 -2.21 2.98
CA LEU A 143 -7.66 -1.89 3.42
C LEU A 143 -6.65 -2.48 2.43
N SER A 144 -5.60 -1.72 2.14
CA SER A 144 -4.45 -2.19 1.37
C SER A 144 -3.17 -1.93 2.15
N ALA A 145 -2.27 -2.90 2.25
CA ALA A 145 -1.02 -2.79 2.98
C ALA A 145 0.15 -3.06 2.05
N SER A 146 1.17 -2.20 2.03
CA SER A 146 2.33 -2.37 1.15
C SER A 146 3.06 -3.67 1.44
N TYR A 147 3.42 -4.37 0.38
CA TYR A 147 4.15 -5.62 0.43
C TYR A 147 5.20 -5.58 -0.69
N HIS A 148 6.33 -4.96 -0.38
CA HIS A 148 7.40 -4.65 -1.34
C HIS A 148 6.86 -3.86 -2.55
N SER A 149 6.93 -4.43 -3.75
CA SER A 149 6.47 -3.82 -5.00
C SER A 149 4.95 -3.94 -5.24
N THR A 150 4.19 -4.55 -4.33
CA THR A 150 2.74 -4.76 -4.45
C THR A 150 2.00 -4.36 -3.16
N TYR A 151 0.71 -4.69 -3.08
CA TYR A 151 -0.11 -4.57 -1.89
C TYR A 151 -0.76 -5.91 -1.53
N LEU A 152 -0.95 -6.14 -0.23
CA LEU A 152 -1.96 -7.07 0.28
C LEU A 152 -3.29 -6.33 0.37
N TYR A 153 -4.38 -7.01 0.05
CA TYR A 153 -5.71 -6.40 -0.03
C TYR A 153 -6.70 -7.11 0.89
N TYR A 154 -7.52 -6.33 1.59
CA TYR A 154 -8.51 -6.81 2.54
C TYR A 154 -9.85 -6.16 2.22
N TYR A 155 -10.80 -6.95 1.70
CA TYR A 155 -12.11 -6.48 1.27
C TYR A 155 -13.22 -7.53 1.49
N PRO A 156 -14.26 -7.19 2.27
CA PRO A 156 -14.17 -6.20 3.34
C PRO A 156 -13.05 -6.59 4.32
N PRO A 157 -12.41 -5.64 5.03
CA PRO A 157 -11.46 -6.02 6.07
C PRO A 157 -12.18 -6.83 7.16
N ASP A 158 -11.48 -7.83 7.71
CA ASP A 158 -11.99 -8.53 8.89
C ASP A 158 -12.17 -7.52 10.03
N SER A 159 -13.25 -7.66 10.80
CA SER A 159 -13.50 -6.82 11.98
C SER A 159 -12.36 -6.92 12.99
N ASP A 160 -11.67 -8.05 13.06
CA ASP A 160 -10.51 -8.22 13.93
C ASP A 160 -9.33 -7.34 13.52
N TYR A 161 -9.29 -6.81 12.29
CA TYR A 161 -8.27 -5.86 11.84
C TYR A 161 -8.61 -4.40 12.17
N LEU A 162 -9.76 -4.15 12.79
CA LEU A 162 -10.24 -2.81 13.13
C LEU A 162 -10.39 -2.64 14.65
N ASP A 163 -10.03 -1.47 15.14
CA ASP A 163 -10.34 -0.99 16.49
C ASP A 163 -11.14 0.32 16.34
N GLY A 164 -12.46 0.19 16.33
CA GLY A 164 -13.36 1.27 15.92
C GLY A 164 -13.08 1.71 14.49
N ASN A 165 -12.61 2.95 14.33
CA ASN A 165 -12.24 3.53 13.02
C ASN A 165 -10.75 3.37 12.69
N SER A 166 -9.97 2.74 13.55
CA SER A 166 -8.53 2.57 13.35
C SER A 166 -8.25 1.20 12.76
N ALA A 167 -7.69 1.15 11.55
CA ALA A 167 -7.11 -0.09 11.04
C ALA A 167 -5.87 -0.47 11.86
N LYS A 168 -5.64 -1.78 12.05
CA LYS A 168 -4.45 -2.33 12.73
C LYS A 168 -3.52 -2.95 11.70
N ILE A 169 -2.33 -2.38 11.60
CA ILE A 169 -1.30 -2.76 10.63
C ILE A 169 -0.11 -3.36 11.37
N GLU A 170 0.45 -4.45 10.89
CA GLU A 170 1.69 -5.03 11.38
C GLU A 170 2.82 -4.70 10.41
N TYR A 171 3.95 -4.23 10.94
CA TYR A 171 5.23 -4.15 10.26
C TYR A 171 6.09 -5.33 10.69
N SER A 172 6.46 -6.16 9.72
CA SER A 172 7.26 -7.36 9.97
C SER A 172 8.01 -7.82 8.74
N THR A 173 9.07 -8.59 8.96
CA THR A 173 9.57 -9.54 7.96
C THR A 173 8.94 -10.93 8.16
N SER A 174 8.36 -11.49 7.09
CA SER A 174 7.71 -12.81 7.10
C SER A 174 8.69 -13.97 6.92
N TRP A 175 9.91 -13.71 6.43
CA TRP A 175 10.94 -14.72 6.20
C TRP A 175 12.34 -14.10 6.25
N VAL A 176 13.35 -14.86 6.66
CA VAL A 176 14.77 -14.43 6.79
C VAL A 176 15.36 -13.77 5.52
N ILE A 177 14.72 -13.91 4.36
CA ILE A 177 15.20 -13.45 3.04
C ILE A 177 14.33 -12.32 2.45
N LEU A 178 13.17 -12.02 3.05
CA LEU A 178 12.32 -10.93 2.58
C LEU A 178 12.48 -9.75 3.55
N ASP A 179 12.73 -8.58 2.97
CA ASP A 179 12.73 -7.28 3.65
C ASP A 179 11.38 -7.04 4.37
N HIS A 180 11.25 -5.96 5.14
CA HIS A 180 10.00 -5.71 5.86
C HIS A 180 8.85 -5.38 4.91
N SER A 181 7.63 -5.59 5.42
CA SER A 181 6.39 -5.31 4.71
C SER A 181 5.27 -5.04 5.72
N LEU A 182 4.14 -4.54 5.22
CA LEU A 182 2.93 -4.35 5.99
C LEU A 182 1.90 -5.46 5.74
N SER A 183 1.13 -5.76 6.77
CA SER A 183 -0.07 -6.60 6.68
C SER A 183 -1.14 -6.12 7.67
N ALA A 184 -2.40 -6.48 7.46
CA ALA A 184 -3.43 -6.30 8.48
C ALA A 184 -3.24 -7.31 9.60
N THR A 185 -3.47 -6.89 10.84
CA THR A 185 -3.25 -7.73 12.02
C THR A 185 -4.37 -7.57 13.04
N SER A 186 -4.60 -8.61 13.85
CA SER A 186 -5.52 -8.51 14.99
C SER A 186 -4.88 -7.88 16.23
N THR A 187 -3.56 -7.67 16.21
CA THR A 187 -2.79 -7.12 17.32
C THR A 187 -2.87 -5.59 17.36
N ALA A 188 -3.14 -5.02 18.53
CA ALA A 188 -3.13 -3.57 18.72
C ALA A 188 -1.72 -2.99 18.56
N GLY A 189 -1.62 -1.79 17.99
CA GLY A 189 -0.37 -1.12 17.69
C GLY A 189 -0.24 0.25 18.35
N GLU A 190 0.89 0.91 18.11
CA GLU A 190 1.12 2.30 18.48
C GLU A 190 0.51 3.27 17.46
N THR A 191 0.32 4.53 17.86
CA THR A 191 -0.10 5.62 16.98
C THR A 191 0.92 6.75 17.04
N GLN A 192 1.08 7.47 15.94
CA GLN A 192 2.02 8.58 15.80
C GLN A 192 1.26 9.88 15.48
N ASP A 193 1.91 11.02 15.66
CA ASP A 193 1.36 12.30 15.19
C ASP A 193 1.25 12.28 13.66
N LEU A 194 0.06 12.59 13.14
CA LEU A 194 -0.22 12.62 11.72
C LEU A 194 0.07 13.99 11.14
N ILE A 195 0.82 14.01 10.03
CA ILE A 195 0.94 15.20 9.18
C ILE A 195 0.49 14.86 7.77
N MET A 196 -0.52 15.58 7.26
CA MET A 196 -1.00 15.41 5.89
C MET A 196 -0.09 16.15 4.90
N TRP A 197 -0.02 15.67 3.65
CA TRP A 197 0.80 16.26 2.58
C TRP A 197 0.51 17.75 2.35
N ASP A 198 -0.77 18.15 2.43
CA ASP A 198 -1.23 19.53 2.30
C ASP A 198 -0.91 20.40 3.53
N GLN A 199 -0.55 19.78 4.66
CA GLN A 199 -0.17 20.46 5.91
C GLN A 199 1.35 20.63 6.07
N LEU A 200 2.17 19.92 5.28
CA LEU A 200 3.63 20.09 5.26
C LEU A 200 4.03 21.51 4.81
N THR A 201 5.23 21.94 5.16
CA THR A 201 5.83 23.14 4.54
C THR A 201 6.20 22.88 3.09
N ASP A 202 6.36 23.95 2.31
CA ASP A 202 6.89 23.83 0.94
C ASP A 202 8.29 23.19 0.96
N ALA A 203 9.14 23.56 1.93
CA ALA A 203 10.47 22.99 2.09
C ALA A 203 10.43 21.46 2.31
N ALA A 204 9.56 20.99 3.20
CA ALA A 204 9.40 19.57 3.47
C ALA A 204 8.83 18.79 2.27
N ARG A 205 7.82 19.36 1.57
CA ARG A 205 7.31 18.75 0.33
C ARG A 205 8.38 18.65 -0.75
N THR A 206 9.13 19.73 -1.00
CA THR A 206 10.24 19.72 -1.96
C THR A 206 11.29 18.69 -1.58
N ALA A 207 11.67 18.62 -0.30
CA ALA A 207 12.65 17.64 0.16
C ALA A 207 12.19 16.19 -0.02
N LEU A 208 10.92 15.88 0.28
CA LEU A 208 10.35 14.55 0.04
C LEU A 208 10.21 14.21 -1.44
N GLU A 209 10.01 15.21 -2.30
CA GLU A 209 9.95 15.00 -3.75
C GLU A 209 11.33 14.64 -4.32
N ASP A 210 12.35 15.39 -3.90
CA ASP A 210 13.68 15.43 -4.53
C ASP A 210 14.71 14.49 -3.89
N THR A 211 14.54 14.12 -2.61
CA THR A 211 15.54 13.31 -1.89
C THR A 211 15.58 11.87 -2.41
N ASP A 212 16.79 11.37 -2.65
CA ASP A 212 17.07 9.97 -2.93
C ASP A 212 17.19 9.18 -1.62
N PHE A 213 16.18 8.37 -1.31
CA PHE A 213 16.16 7.45 -0.17
C PHE A 213 16.72 6.06 -0.55
N GLY A 214 17.52 5.96 -1.61
CA GLY A 214 18.18 4.74 -2.06
C GLY A 214 17.17 3.70 -2.54
N SER A 215 17.06 2.59 -1.81
CA SER A 215 16.13 1.51 -2.14
C SER A 215 14.68 1.83 -1.73
N ALA A 216 14.49 2.75 -0.79
CA ALA A 216 13.17 3.15 -0.30
C ALA A 216 12.61 4.30 -1.15
N ASN A 217 11.28 4.34 -1.29
CA ASN A 217 10.60 5.34 -2.12
C ASN A 217 9.42 5.96 -1.39
N VAL A 218 9.39 7.29 -1.26
CA VAL A 218 8.24 8.01 -0.68
C VAL A 218 6.98 7.69 -1.51
N PRO A 219 5.95 7.03 -0.95
CA PRO A 219 4.84 6.52 -1.75
C PRO A 219 3.78 7.59 -2.05
N PHE A 220 3.75 8.67 -1.27
CA PHE A 220 2.75 9.73 -1.33
C PHE A 220 3.27 11.04 -1.95
N LYS A 221 4.49 11.07 -2.50
CA LYS A 221 5.01 12.21 -3.27
C LYS A 221 4.32 12.32 -4.63
N GLU A 222 4.40 13.47 -5.29
CA GLU A 222 3.66 13.73 -6.54
C GLU A 222 3.98 12.70 -7.63
N ALA A 223 5.26 12.35 -7.81
CA ALA A 223 5.68 11.39 -8.82
C ALA A 223 5.11 9.97 -8.62
N ASN A 224 4.74 9.60 -7.39
CA ASN A 224 4.41 8.22 -7.02
C ASN A 224 2.94 8.02 -6.63
N PHE A 225 2.29 9.04 -6.05
CA PHE A 225 1.03 8.89 -5.33
C PHE A 225 -0.08 8.30 -6.19
N ALA A 226 -0.32 8.84 -7.38
CA ALA A 226 -1.38 8.34 -8.26
C ALA A 226 -1.16 6.86 -8.65
N THR A 227 0.07 6.48 -9.00
CA THR A 227 0.43 5.10 -9.34
C THR A 227 0.29 4.17 -8.14
N LYS A 228 0.70 4.62 -6.95
CA LYS A 228 0.59 3.84 -5.71
C LYS A 228 -0.86 3.62 -5.31
N VAL A 229 -1.72 4.65 -5.39
CA VAL A 229 -3.17 4.52 -5.16
C VAL A 229 -3.78 3.54 -6.17
N ALA A 230 -3.48 3.66 -7.46
CA ALA A 230 -3.98 2.74 -8.48
C ALA A 230 -3.52 1.28 -8.29
N ASN A 231 -2.33 1.07 -7.73
CA ASN A 231 -1.82 -0.26 -7.39
C ASN A 231 -2.36 -0.78 -6.06
N ALA A 232 -2.80 0.10 -5.15
CA ALA A 232 -3.43 -0.29 -3.90
C ALA A 232 -4.89 -0.76 -4.09
N VAL A 233 -5.44 -0.66 -5.29
CA VAL A 233 -6.75 -1.19 -5.64
C VAL A 233 -6.64 -2.69 -5.95
N ALA A 234 -7.39 -3.52 -5.23
CA ALA A 234 -7.36 -4.98 -5.36
C ALA A 234 -7.82 -5.45 -6.74
N LYS A 235 -6.91 -5.81 -7.65
CA LYS A 235 -7.27 -6.32 -8.99
C LYS A 235 -7.65 -7.80 -8.92
N ASP A 236 -8.81 -8.12 -8.34
CA ASP A 236 -9.35 -9.48 -8.42
C ASP A 236 -9.80 -9.79 -9.87
N PRO A 237 -9.36 -10.89 -10.52
CA PRO A 237 -9.87 -11.29 -11.84
C PRO A 237 -11.36 -11.69 -11.85
N ARG A 238 -11.99 -11.85 -10.68
CA ARG A 238 -13.46 -11.93 -10.51
C ARG A 238 -14.13 -10.56 -10.52
N CYS A 239 -13.36 -9.50 -10.29
CA CYS A 239 -13.76 -8.11 -10.46
C CYS A 239 -13.31 -7.62 -11.85
N PHE A 240 -13.94 -8.15 -12.90
CA PHE A 240 -13.96 -7.44 -14.19
C PHE A 240 -14.70 -6.11 -14.01
N ARG A 241 -13.92 -5.04 -13.80
CA ARG A 241 -14.28 -3.61 -13.69
C ARG A 241 -14.49 -3.09 -12.27
N PHE A 242 -13.47 -2.40 -11.77
CA PHE A 242 -13.64 -1.35 -10.77
C PHE A 242 -14.56 -0.25 -11.31
N ILE A 243 -15.37 0.33 -10.41
CA ILE A 243 -16.47 1.30 -10.60
C ILE A 243 -17.87 0.71 -10.87
N ALA A 244 -18.04 -0.35 -11.67
CA ALA A 244 -19.39 -0.81 -12.03
C ALA A 244 -20.16 -1.54 -10.90
N CYS A 245 -19.45 -2.14 -9.95
CA CYS A 245 -20.08 -2.84 -8.81
C CYS A 245 -20.63 -1.87 -7.74
N TRP A 246 -20.27 -0.58 -7.81
CA TRP A 246 -20.72 0.40 -6.83
C TRP A 246 -22.08 1.04 -7.17
N MET A 247 -22.53 1.08 -8.45
CA MET A 247 -23.80 1.73 -8.79
C MET A 247 -24.67 1.15 -9.94
N SER A 248 -24.37 0.03 -10.58
CA SER A 248 -25.31 -0.45 -11.63
C SER A 248 -25.34 -1.95 -11.87
N LYS A 249 -26.56 -2.49 -11.91
CA LYS A 249 -26.92 -3.82 -12.43
C LYS A 249 -26.34 -4.03 -13.84
N ASP A 250 -25.37 -4.95 -14.01
CA ASP A 250 -25.40 -6.16 -14.89
C ASP A 250 -23.96 -6.64 -15.26
N PRO A 251 -23.56 -7.91 -15.01
CA PRO A 251 -22.27 -8.47 -15.39
C PRO A 251 -22.32 -9.18 -16.76
N THR A 252 -21.69 -8.62 -17.80
CA THR A 252 -21.64 -9.28 -19.13
C THR A 252 -20.21 -9.60 -19.56
N ILE A 253 -19.96 -10.89 -19.87
CA ILE A 253 -18.77 -11.40 -20.57
C ILE A 253 -18.60 -10.63 -21.90
N PRO A 254 -17.37 -10.26 -22.31
CA PRO A 254 -17.16 -9.60 -23.61
C PRO A 254 -17.77 -10.45 -24.73
N ALA A 255 -18.64 -9.84 -25.54
CA ALA A 255 -19.39 -10.57 -26.56
C ALA A 255 -18.47 -11.29 -27.56
N GLU A 256 -17.30 -10.72 -27.81
CA GLU A 256 -16.27 -11.29 -28.68
C GLU A 256 -15.51 -12.48 -28.09
N SER A 257 -15.67 -12.73 -26.79
CA SER A 257 -15.16 -13.92 -26.09
C SER A 257 -16.22 -15.00 -25.97
N LEU A 258 -17.39 -14.83 -26.61
CA LEU A 258 -18.44 -15.82 -26.67
C LEU A 258 -18.49 -16.49 -28.04
N ILE A 259 -18.53 -17.82 -28.04
CA ILE A 259 -18.95 -18.61 -29.20
C ILE A 259 -20.23 -19.35 -28.80
N GLY A 260 -21.38 -18.78 -29.17
CA GLY A 260 -22.67 -19.27 -28.69
C GLY A 260 -22.83 -19.07 -27.18
N THR A 261 -23.00 -20.15 -26.43
CA THR A 261 -23.06 -20.15 -24.95
C THR A 261 -21.70 -20.40 -24.29
N SER A 262 -20.64 -20.59 -25.08
CA SER A 262 -19.31 -20.94 -24.59
C SER A 262 -18.43 -19.71 -24.43
N VAL A 263 -17.61 -19.69 -23.37
CA VAL A 263 -16.61 -18.64 -23.12
C VAL A 263 -15.25 -19.09 -23.62
N LEU A 264 -14.59 -18.24 -24.39
CA LEU A 264 -13.21 -18.43 -24.82
C LEU A 264 -12.26 -17.99 -23.70
N LEU A 265 -11.44 -18.94 -23.23
CA LEU A 265 -10.43 -18.72 -22.21
C LEU A 265 -9.03 -19.00 -22.75
N ILE A 266 -8.04 -18.27 -22.28
CA ILE A 266 -6.62 -18.52 -22.52
C ILE A 266 -5.87 -18.62 -21.20
N TYR A 267 -4.87 -19.50 -21.15
CA TYR A 267 -3.97 -19.67 -20.02
C TYR A 267 -2.62 -19.05 -20.38
N GLU A 268 -2.38 -17.80 -19.97
CA GLU A 268 -1.15 -17.07 -20.28
C GLU A 268 -0.32 -16.83 -19.01
N SER A 269 1.01 -16.80 -19.16
CA SER A 269 1.93 -16.37 -18.10
C SER A 269 2.05 -14.84 -18.09
N THR A 270 1.73 -14.21 -16.97
CA THR A 270 1.93 -12.76 -16.78
C THR A 270 3.04 -12.55 -15.77
N TRP A 271 4.30 -12.61 -16.22
CA TRP A 271 5.46 -12.40 -15.34
C TRP A 271 5.30 -11.09 -14.55
N PRO A 272 5.47 -11.08 -13.21
CA PRO A 272 6.07 -12.13 -12.37
C PRO A 272 5.10 -13.17 -11.76
N LEU A 273 3.81 -13.16 -12.13
CA LEU A 273 2.82 -14.11 -11.63
C LEU A 273 2.89 -15.48 -12.33
N ASN A 274 2.34 -16.50 -11.66
CA ASN A 274 2.06 -17.80 -12.26
C ASN A 274 0.96 -17.66 -13.35
N HIS A 275 0.73 -18.71 -14.12
CA HIS A 275 -0.23 -18.69 -15.22
C HIS A 275 -1.67 -18.50 -14.72
N GLU A 276 -2.47 -17.69 -15.43
CA GLU A 276 -3.86 -17.41 -15.07
C GLU A 276 -4.81 -17.53 -16.28
N PRO A 277 -6.05 -18.04 -16.08
CA PRO A 277 -7.08 -18.07 -17.10
C PRO A 277 -7.68 -16.69 -17.34
N ASN A 278 -7.76 -16.25 -18.61
CA ASN A 278 -8.32 -14.97 -19.02
C ASN A 278 -9.27 -15.13 -20.21
N ALA A 279 -10.29 -14.26 -20.31
CA ALA A 279 -11.13 -14.20 -21.50
C ALA A 279 -10.29 -13.82 -22.73
N THR A 280 -10.53 -14.49 -23.86
CA THR A 280 -9.75 -14.26 -25.08
C THR A 280 -10.64 -14.13 -26.32
N LYS A 281 -10.07 -13.56 -27.38
CA LYS A 281 -10.65 -13.56 -28.74
C LYS A 281 -9.96 -14.60 -29.63
N LYS A 282 -8.87 -15.21 -29.13
CA LYS A 282 -8.13 -16.24 -29.84
C LYS A 282 -8.97 -17.52 -29.84
N GLY A 283 -9.10 -18.16 -31.00
CA GLY A 283 -9.77 -19.45 -31.09
C GLY A 283 -9.06 -20.52 -30.24
N GLY A 284 -9.81 -21.53 -29.81
CA GLY A 284 -9.30 -22.66 -29.02
C GLY A 284 -10.11 -23.92 -29.27
N GLU A 285 -9.63 -25.05 -28.78
CA GLU A 285 -10.30 -26.35 -28.90
C GLU A 285 -11.32 -26.54 -27.77
N TYR A 286 -12.49 -27.08 -28.11
CA TYR A 286 -13.48 -27.50 -27.11
C TYR A 286 -12.91 -28.64 -26.26
N GLN A 287 -12.88 -28.43 -24.95
CA GLN A 287 -12.56 -29.49 -24.01
C GLN A 287 -13.85 -30.23 -23.64
N PRO A 288 -13.86 -31.58 -23.62
CA PRO A 288 -15.01 -32.32 -23.13
C PRO A 288 -15.24 -32.02 -21.64
N LEU A 289 -16.46 -31.64 -21.29
CA LEU A 289 -16.85 -31.38 -19.91
C LEU A 289 -17.16 -32.70 -19.21
N VAL A 290 -16.47 -32.95 -18.09
CA VAL A 290 -16.83 -33.99 -17.12
C VAL A 290 -17.12 -33.27 -15.81
N MET A 291 -18.37 -33.34 -15.36
CA MET A 291 -18.77 -32.74 -14.11
C MET A 291 -18.23 -33.56 -12.93
N TRP A 292 -17.93 -32.89 -11.81
CA TRP A 292 -17.41 -33.56 -10.62
C TRP A 292 -18.35 -34.67 -10.13
N ASP A 293 -19.66 -34.43 -10.15
CA ASP A 293 -20.71 -35.39 -9.78
C ASP A 293 -20.87 -36.56 -10.76
N GLN A 294 -20.32 -36.46 -11.97
CA GLN A 294 -20.28 -37.54 -12.96
C GLN A 294 -19.09 -38.50 -12.72
N LEU A 295 -18.16 -38.14 -11.84
CA LEU A 295 -17.05 -39.02 -11.46
C LEU A 295 -17.51 -40.06 -10.42
N PRO A 296 -17.11 -41.34 -10.55
CA PRO A 296 -17.33 -42.34 -9.51
C PRO A 296 -16.74 -41.90 -8.16
N ASP A 297 -17.31 -42.39 -7.06
CA ASP A 297 -16.85 -42.07 -5.71
C ASP A 297 -15.37 -42.41 -5.51
N GLU A 298 -14.90 -43.51 -6.09
CA GLU A 298 -13.49 -43.90 -6.04
C GLU A 298 -12.58 -42.90 -6.77
N ALA A 299 -13.05 -42.33 -7.88
CA ALA A 299 -12.31 -41.33 -8.64
C ALA A 299 -12.27 -39.99 -7.89
N ARG A 300 -13.40 -39.55 -7.32
CA ARG A 300 -13.45 -38.34 -6.48
C ARG A 300 -12.57 -38.46 -5.24
N HIS A 301 -12.59 -39.62 -4.59
CA HIS A 301 -11.74 -39.90 -3.43
C HIS A 301 -10.25 -39.89 -3.81
N SER A 302 -9.88 -40.55 -4.90
CA SER A 302 -8.50 -40.55 -5.40
C SER A 302 -8.02 -39.13 -5.72
N LEU A 303 -8.81 -38.35 -6.46
CA LEU A 303 -8.49 -36.96 -6.80
C LEU A 303 -8.42 -36.02 -5.58
N SER A 304 -9.19 -36.31 -4.52
CA SER A 304 -9.18 -35.49 -3.29
C SER A 304 -8.03 -35.82 -2.34
N THR A 305 -7.44 -37.01 -2.47
CA THR A 305 -6.38 -37.51 -1.57
C THR A 305 -5.01 -37.58 -2.22
N THR A 306 -4.93 -37.38 -3.54
CA THR A 306 -3.67 -37.36 -4.28
C THR A 306 -2.85 -36.11 -3.93
N ASP A 307 -1.56 -36.31 -3.67
CA ASP A 307 -0.58 -35.23 -3.54
C ASP A 307 -0.18 -34.72 -4.94
N PHE A 308 -0.60 -33.50 -5.28
CA PHE A 308 -0.25 -32.83 -6.54
C PHE A 308 0.96 -31.88 -6.38
N GLY A 309 1.75 -32.02 -5.31
CA GLY A 309 2.84 -31.12 -4.97
C GLY A 309 2.31 -29.74 -4.60
N GLY A 310 2.80 -28.69 -5.28
CA GLY A 310 2.36 -27.32 -5.06
C GLY A 310 1.00 -26.96 -5.68
N ALA A 311 0.38 -27.87 -6.44
CA ALA A 311 -0.91 -27.63 -7.08
C ALA A 311 -2.09 -28.10 -6.20
N LEU A 312 -3.24 -27.43 -6.32
CA LEU A 312 -4.46 -27.76 -5.58
C LEU A 312 -5.58 -28.18 -6.53
N MET A 313 -6.27 -29.28 -6.22
CA MET A 313 -7.47 -29.71 -6.92
C MET A 313 -8.69 -28.91 -6.44
N ALA A 314 -8.93 -27.74 -7.04
CA ALA A 314 -9.96 -26.79 -6.59
C ALA A 314 -11.40 -27.33 -6.60
N MET A 315 -11.67 -28.36 -7.40
CA MET A 315 -13.00 -28.97 -7.53
C MET A 315 -13.28 -30.05 -6.47
N ALA A 316 -12.29 -30.47 -5.68
CA ALA A 316 -12.51 -31.46 -4.64
C ALA A 316 -13.40 -30.90 -3.52
N ASP A 317 -14.28 -31.75 -2.97
CA ASP A 317 -15.38 -31.34 -2.06
C ASP A 317 -14.91 -30.45 -0.89
N PHE A 318 -13.72 -30.73 -0.33
CA PHE A 318 -13.13 -29.96 0.77
C PHE A 318 -12.71 -28.54 0.34
N TYR A 319 -12.20 -28.38 -0.88
CA TYR A 319 -11.71 -27.10 -1.38
C TYR A 319 -12.80 -26.31 -2.08
N LEU A 320 -13.82 -26.97 -2.65
CA LEU A 320 -14.79 -26.34 -3.54
C LEU A 320 -15.54 -25.19 -2.86
N SER A 321 -16.05 -25.36 -1.63
CA SER A 321 -16.76 -24.27 -0.93
C SER A 321 -15.86 -23.06 -0.70
N GLY A 322 -14.68 -23.28 -0.11
CA GLY A 322 -13.71 -22.21 0.11
C GLY A 322 -13.12 -21.62 -1.18
N LYS A 323 -13.27 -22.31 -2.32
CA LYS A 323 -12.92 -21.80 -3.65
C LYS A 323 -14.08 -21.06 -4.30
N LEU A 324 -15.34 -21.46 -4.05
CA LEU A 324 -16.54 -20.75 -4.50
C LEU A 324 -16.75 -19.45 -3.74
N ASP A 325 -16.43 -19.42 -2.44
CA ASP A 325 -16.37 -18.18 -1.66
C ASP A 325 -15.28 -17.23 -2.21
N LYS A 326 -14.28 -17.82 -2.87
CA LYS A 326 -13.21 -17.16 -3.62
C LYS A 326 -13.42 -17.16 -5.14
N ALA A 327 -14.61 -17.51 -5.65
CA ALA A 327 -15.03 -17.44 -7.06
C ALA A 327 -16.01 -16.28 -7.28
#